data_AF-A0A5K0VIH6-F1
#
_entry.id   AF-A0A5K0VIH6-F1
#
_cell.length_a   1.000
_cell.length_b   1.000
_cell.length_c   1.000
_cell.angle_alpha   90.00
_cell.angle_beta   90.00
_cell.angle_gamma   90.00
#
_symmetry.space_group_name_H-M   'P 1'
#
loop_
_entity.id
_entity.type
_entity.pdbx_description
1 polymer ?
#
loop_
_entity_poly.entity_id
_entity_poly.type
_entity_poly.pdbx_seq_one_letter_code
_entity_poly.pdbx_strand_id
1 'polypeptide(L)' 'KNTMDYNSEDWFMSGNKNKTEHLWRLEGAKERLKLVGANLMEEGSFDEAIVGCEAVFHTASPVLAAK' A
#
# COMPACT_ATOMS: atom_id res chain seq x y z
N LYS A 1 22.77 -16.23 -5.43
CA LYS A 1 23.27 -15.16 -6.32
C LYS A 1 22.09 -14.28 -6.70
N ASN A 2 21.71 -13.39 -5.79
CA ASN A 2 21.27 -12.04 -6.07
C ASN A 2 21.38 -11.35 -4.72
N THR A 3 22.37 -10.48 -4.64
CA THR A 3 22.65 -9.62 -3.50
C THR A 3 21.43 -8.73 -3.27
N MET A 4 20.86 -8.83 -2.08
CA MET A 4 19.74 -7.99 -1.68
C MET A 4 20.36 -6.81 -0.95
N ASP A 5 20.56 -5.73 -1.72
CA ASP A 5 21.13 -4.49 -1.23
C ASP A 5 20.09 -3.82 -0.31
N TYR A 6 20.28 -3.93 1.00
CA TYR A 6 19.46 -3.26 2.00
C TYR A 6 19.77 -1.76 1.99
N ASN A 7 19.09 -1.02 1.13
CA ASN A 7 19.05 0.45 1.19
C ASN A 7 17.92 0.88 2.13
N SER A 8 18.14 1.95 2.91
CA SER A 8 17.23 2.44 3.95
C SER A 8 15.87 2.95 3.45
N GLU A 9 15.63 2.92 2.13
CA GLU A 9 14.37 3.29 1.47
C GLU A 9 13.47 2.08 1.19
N ASP A 10 13.97 0.85 1.41
CA ASP A 10 13.32 -0.41 0.98
C ASP A 10 12.16 -0.86 1.91
N TRP A 11 12.01 -0.27 3.10
CA TRP A 11 10.90 -0.60 4.02
C TRP A 11 9.53 -0.23 3.46
N PHE A 12 9.48 0.72 2.53
CA PHE A 12 8.25 1.12 1.83
C PHE A 12 7.77 0.05 0.81
N MET A 13 8.62 -0.95 0.51
CA MET A 13 8.36 -2.05 -0.41
C MET A 13 8.05 -3.39 0.30
N SER A 14 7.66 -3.38 1.58
CA SER A 14 7.27 -4.62 2.31
C SER A 14 5.91 -5.20 1.89
N GLY A 15 5.21 -4.56 0.94
CA GLY A 15 4.00 -5.08 0.33
C GLY A 15 4.28 -6.29 -0.55
N ASN A 16 3.39 -7.29 -0.53
CA ASN A 16 3.49 -8.45 -1.40
C ASN A 16 3.36 -8.02 -2.87
N LYS A 17 4.48 -7.99 -3.61
CA LYS A 17 4.54 -7.54 -5.01
C LYS A 17 3.51 -8.24 -5.90
N ASN A 18 3.27 -9.54 -5.70
CA ASN A 18 2.27 -10.28 -6.49
C ASN A 18 0.84 -9.80 -6.23
N LYS A 19 0.55 -9.31 -5.01
CA LYS A 19 -0.75 -8.75 -4.66
C LYS A 19 -0.95 -7.33 -5.18
N THR A 20 0.12 -6.56 -5.42
CA THR A 20 0.03 -5.14 -5.80
C THR A 20 0.44 -4.85 -7.24
N GLU A 21 1.01 -5.82 -7.96
CA GLU A 21 1.49 -5.64 -9.34
C GLU A 21 0.42 -5.08 -10.28
N HIS A 22 -0.82 -5.54 -10.14
CA HIS A 22 -1.92 -5.10 -10.99
C HIS A 22 -2.23 -3.60 -10.85
N LEU A 23 -1.97 -3.00 -9.68
CA LEU A 23 -2.14 -1.56 -9.45
C LEU A 23 -1.08 -0.75 -10.21
N TRP A 24 0.15 -1.26 -10.31
CA TRP A 24 1.24 -0.62 -11.05
C TRP A 24 1.08 -0.69 -12.57
N ARG A 25 0.22 -1.58 -13.07
CA ARG A 25 -0.09 -1.69 -14.50
C ARG A 25 -1.14 -0.68 -14.96
N LEU A 26 -1.75 0.09 -14.05
CA LEU A 26 -2.71 1.13 -14.39
C LEU A 26 -2.02 2.32 -15.08
N GLU A 27 -2.73 2.97 -15.99
CA GLU A 27 -2.24 4.15 -16.70
C GLU A 27 -1.98 5.31 -15.72
N GLY A 28 -0.77 5.87 -15.75
CA GLY A 28 -0.37 6.96 -14.87
C GLY A 28 -0.01 6.53 -13.44
N ALA A 29 0.13 5.22 -13.17
CA ALA A 29 0.45 4.73 -11.82
C ALA A 29 1.85 5.16 -11.37
N LYS A 30 2.85 5.14 -12.27
CA LYS A 30 4.23 5.50 -11.91
C LYS A 30 4.37 6.97 -11.50
N GLU A 31 3.47 7.83 -11.95
CA GLU A 31 3.50 9.27 -11.76
C GLU A 31 2.59 9.72 -10.61
N ARG A 32 1.49 8.99 -10.34
CA ARG A 32 0.43 9.45 -9.43
C ARG A 32 0.07 8.47 -8.31
N LEU A 33 0.48 7.20 -8.40
CA LEU A 33 0.14 6.20 -7.38
C LEU A 33 1.29 6.04 -6.38
N LYS A 34 1.01 6.34 -5.10
CA LYS A 34 1.87 5.98 -3.97
C LYS A 34 1.20 4.84 -3.21
N LEU A 35 1.86 3.68 -3.14
CA LEU A 35 1.40 2.57 -2.31
C LEU A 35 2.02 2.68 -0.92
N VAL A 36 1.19 2.84 0.11
CA VAL A 36 1.60 2.86 1.51
C VAL A 36 1.23 1.53 2.17
N GLY A 37 2.06 1.05 3.09
CA GLY A 37 1.69 -0.07 3.95
C GLY A 37 0.73 0.40 5.04
N ALA A 38 -0.42 -0.25 5.17
CA ALA A 38 -1.37 0.02 6.26
C ALA A 38 -2.14 -1.25 6.66
N ASN A 39 -2.53 -1.31 7.92
CA ASN A 39 -3.29 -2.40 8.52
C ASN A 39 -4.59 -1.86 9.12
N LEU A 40 -5.72 -2.41 8.68
CA LEU A 40 -7.05 -1.96 9.08
C LEU A 40 -7.31 -2.08 10.59
N MET A 41 -6.65 -3.04 11.25
CA MET A 41 -6.87 -3.34 12.67
C MET A 41 -5.84 -2.66 13.60
N GLU A 42 -4.89 -1.92 13.04
CA GLU A 42 -3.80 -1.29 13.77
C GLU A 42 -4.02 0.23 13.87
N GLU A 43 -4.14 0.72 15.10
CA GLU A 43 -4.34 2.14 15.37
C GLU A 43 -3.16 2.98 14.84
N GLY A 44 -3.45 4.14 14.26
CA GLY A 44 -2.45 5.04 13.67
C GLY A 44 -1.84 4.57 12.35
N SER A 45 -2.19 3.37 11.86
CA SER A 45 -1.58 2.79 10.65
C SER A 45 -1.89 3.57 9.36
N PHE A 46 -2.87 4.48 9.37
CA PHE A 46 -3.24 5.31 8.21
C PHE A 46 -2.77 6.76 8.34
N ASP A 47 -2.14 7.15 9.44
CA ASP A 47 -1.86 8.56 9.73
C ASP A 47 -0.98 9.20 8.63
N GLU A 48 0.13 8.56 8.26
CA GLU A 48 0.99 9.04 7.17
C GLU A 48 0.26 9.06 5.82
N ALA A 49 -0.61 8.08 5.57
CA ALA A 49 -1.33 7.94 4.32
C ALA A 49 -2.34 9.06 4.07
N ILE A 50 -2.88 9.64 5.14
CA ILE A 50 -3.96 10.64 5.09
C ILE A 50 -3.39 12.07 5.11
N VAL A 51 -2.18 12.28 5.62
CA VAL A 51 -1.56 13.61 5.69
C VAL A 51 -1.46 14.24 4.29
N GLY A 52 -2.07 15.41 4.13
CA GLY A 52 -2.06 16.17 2.88
C GLY A 52 -3.12 15.74 1.85
N CYS A 53 -3.94 14.72 2.16
CA CYS A 53 -5.08 14.36 1.32
C CYS A 53 -6.22 15.37 1.50
N GLU A 54 -6.83 15.79 0.39
CA GLU A 54 -8.04 16.62 0.40
C GLU A 54 -9.31 15.81 0.72
N ALA A 55 -9.34 14.55 0.28
CA ALA A 55 -10.43 13.61 0.53
C ALA A 55 -9.88 12.19 0.77
N VAL A 56 -10.63 11.41 1.55
CA VAL A 56 -10.31 10.02 1.87
C VAL A 56 -11.48 9.12 1.49
N PHE A 57 -11.20 8.07 0.73
CA PHE A 57 -12.16 7.03 0.38
C PHE A 57 -11.87 5.76 1.19
N HIS A 58 -12.66 5.51 2.24
CA HIS A 58 -12.53 4.29 3.03
C HIS A 58 -13.30 3.14 2.36
N THR A 59 -12.59 2.31 1.61
CA THR A 59 -13.17 1.16 0.87
C THR A 59 -12.85 -0.19 1.50
N ALA A 60 -11.81 -0.27 2.33
CA ALA A 60 -11.36 -1.51 2.94
C ALA A 60 -12.30 -1.94 4.08
N SER A 61 -13.03 -3.03 3.86
CA SER A 61 -13.83 -3.69 4.89
C SER A 61 -13.68 -5.21 4.74
N PRO A 62 -13.50 -5.97 5.83
CA PRO A 62 -13.46 -7.42 5.76
C PRO A 62 -14.83 -7.94 5.32
N VAL A 63 -14.89 -8.60 4.17
CA VAL A 63 -16.10 -9.28 3.71
C VAL A 63 -16.15 -10.65 4.40
N LEU A 64 -17.04 -10.78 5.38
CA LEU A 64 -17.33 -12.07 6.01
C LEU A 64 -18.16 -12.89 5.03
N ALA A 65 -17.59 -13.94 4.44
CA ALA A 65 -18.39 -14.89 3.68
C ALA A 65 -19.37 -15.58 4.62
N ALA A 66 -20.68 -15.51 4.31
CA ALA A 66 -21.65 -16.38 4.94
C ALA A 66 -21.26 -17.83 4.61
N LYS A 67 -21.12 -18.65 5.64
CA LYS A 67 -20.87 -20.09 5.48
C LYS A 67 -22.04 -20.79 4.82
#